data_AF-A0A255HE42-F1
#
_entry.id   AF-A0A255HE42-F1
#
_cell.length_a   1.000
_cell.length_b   1.000
_cell.length_c   1.000
_cell.angle_alpha   90.00
_cell.angle_beta   90.00
_cell.angle_gamma   90.00
#
_symmetry.space_group_name_H-M   'P 1'
#
loop_
_entity.id
_entity.type
_entity.pdbx_description
1 polymer ?
#
loop_
_entity_poly.entity_id
_entity_poly.type
_entity_poly.pdbx_seq_one_letter_code
_entity_poly.pdbx_strand_id
1 'polypeptide(L)'
;MKYQKKNIDPKVKQRSGQTGVEANKSKRTKRFEIRFTPEEWAALQERAIEAGASSTAIHARALLLPSNHQANKETKVEHKLRLQLLASLGKIGSNINQIARALNRMKVWNSTTQGMFEELTKIQDGVSTITTIFKERK
;
A
#
# COMPACT_ATOMS: atom_id res chain seq x y z
N MET A 1 -1.69 -31.49 -12.53
CA MET A 1 -1.83 -30.99 -11.14
C MET A 1 -3.28 -30.57 -10.90
N LYS A 2 -4.02 -31.27 -10.03
CA LYS A 2 -5.39 -30.86 -9.65
C LYS A 2 -5.29 -29.68 -8.68
N TYR A 3 -5.86 -28.54 -9.05
CA TYR A 3 -5.96 -27.36 -8.19
C TYR A 3 -6.87 -27.71 -7.01
N GLN A 4 -6.31 -27.95 -5.83
CA GLN A 4 -7.09 -28.13 -4.61
C GLN A 4 -7.76 -26.79 -4.28
N LYS A 5 -9.09 -26.71 -4.40
CA LYS A 5 -9.85 -25.55 -3.91
C LYS A 5 -9.63 -25.47 -2.40
N LYS A 6 -8.89 -24.45 -1.95
CA LYS A 6 -8.80 -24.11 -0.52
C LYS A 6 -10.23 -23.96 0.00
N ASN A 7 -10.55 -24.67 1.08
CA ASN A 7 -11.84 -24.58 1.75
C ASN A 7 -11.85 -23.24 2.51
N ILE A 8 -12.19 -22.16 1.82
CA ILE A 8 -12.18 -20.81 2.38
C ILE A 8 -13.45 -20.65 3.21
N ASP A 9 -13.30 -20.29 4.50
CA ASP A 9 -14.40 -20.03 5.42
C ASP A 9 -15.46 -19.11 4.76
N PRO A 10 -16.73 -19.53 4.67
CA PRO A 10 -17.80 -18.74 4.04
C PRO A 10 -17.99 -17.35 4.67
N LYS A 11 -17.53 -17.15 5.92
CA LYS A 11 -17.58 -15.88 6.65
C LYS A 11 -16.53 -14.87 6.19
N VAL A 12 -15.52 -15.29 5.43
CA VAL A 12 -14.45 -14.42 4.92
C VAL A 12 -14.86 -13.79 3.60
N LYS A 13 -14.51 -12.51 3.40
CA LYS A 13 -14.72 -11.80 2.13
C LYS A 13 -13.90 -12.45 1.01
N GLN A 14 -14.53 -12.67 -0.14
CA GLN A 14 -13.95 -13.42 -1.27
C GLN A 14 -13.40 -12.53 -2.40
N ARG A 15 -13.71 -11.22 -2.41
CA ARG A 15 -13.24 -10.27 -3.42
C ARG A 15 -12.71 -8.99 -2.76
N SER A 16 -11.57 -8.51 -3.25
CA SER A 16 -11.08 -7.14 -3.03
C SER A 16 -11.98 -6.14 -3.76
N GLY A 17 -12.13 -4.92 -3.22
CA GLY A 17 -12.86 -3.82 -3.88
C GLY A 17 -14.30 -3.54 -3.39
N GLN A 18 -14.86 -4.33 -2.47
CA GLN A 18 -16.19 -4.06 -1.88
C GLN A 18 -16.16 -3.34 -0.53
N THR A 19 -14.98 -2.91 -0.07
CA THR A 19 -14.84 -2.21 1.20
C THR A 19 -14.07 -0.93 0.93
N GLY A 20 -14.50 0.18 1.52
CA GLY A 20 -13.62 1.32 1.73
C GLY A 20 -12.37 0.90 2.53
N VAL A 21 -11.56 1.88 2.94
CA VAL A 21 -10.22 1.68 3.51
C VAL A 21 -10.17 0.84 4.82
N GLU A 22 -11.31 0.39 5.34
CA GLU A 22 -11.40 -0.49 6.51
C GLU A 22 -10.86 -1.92 6.25
N ALA A 23 -9.88 -2.35 7.04
CA ALA A 23 -9.38 -3.73 7.06
C ALA A 23 -10.32 -4.68 7.84
N ASN A 24 -11.54 -4.88 7.35
CA ASN A 24 -12.41 -5.95 7.84
C ASN A 24 -12.38 -7.16 6.91
N LYS A 25 -11.92 -8.32 7.41
CA LYS A 25 -11.87 -9.60 6.68
C LYS A 25 -13.19 -10.37 6.69
N SER A 26 -14.07 -10.13 7.67
CA SER A 26 -15.34 -10.83 7.81
C SER A 26 -16.48 -10.14 7.05
N LYS A 27 -17.42 -10.94 6.54
CA LYS A 27 -18.66 -10.44 5.95
C LYS A 27 -19.57 -9.87 7.05
N ARG A 28 -20.00 -8.62 6.89
CA ARG A 28 -21.03 -8.01 7.74
C ARG A 28 -22.40 -8.36 7.16
N THR A 29 -23.22 -9.09 7.92
CA THR A 29 -24.54 -9.60 7.45
C THR A 29 -25.73 -8.97 8.18
N LYS A 30 -25.50 -8.21 9.24
CA LYS A 30 -26.53 -7.54 10.03
C LYS A 30 -26.53 -6.04 9.74
N ARG A 31 -27.71 -5.43 9.82
CA ARG A 31 -27.93 -3.98 9.65
C ARG A 31 -28.49 -3.39 10.94
N PHE A 32 -28.09 -2.16 11.21
CA PHE A 32 -28.62 -1.30 12.24
C PHE A 32 -28.92 0.03 11.56
N GLU A 33 -30.15 0.51 11.68
CA GLU A 33 -30.68 1.63 10.90
C GLU A 33 -31.22 2.70 11.85
N ILE A 34 -30.88 3.96 11.57
CA ILE A 34 -31.36 5.15 12.26
C ILE A 34 -31.91 6.09 11.18
N ARG A 35 -33.09 6.66 11.39
CA ARG A 35 -33.67 7.67 10.51
C ARG A 35 -33.16 9.05 10.92
N PHE A 36 -32.84 9.89 9.94
CA PHE A 36 -32.33 11.24 10.15
C PHE A 36 -33.19 12.26 9.40
N THR A 37 -33.29 13.48 9.94
CA THR A 37 -33.69 14.65 9.15
C THR A 37 -32.58 15.04 8.17
N PRO A 38 -32.87 15.90 7.17
CA PRO A 38 -31.84 16.42 6.29
C PRO A 38 -30.71 17.16 7.03
N GLU A 39 -31.02 17.94 8.08
CA GLU A 39 -29.99 18.65 8.85
C GLU A 39 -29.11 17.69 9.64
N GLU A 40 -29.71 16.69 10.29
CA GLU A 40 -28.97 15.69 11.06
C GLU A 40 -28.03 14.88 10.15
N TRP A 41 -28.49 14.57 8.94
CA TRP A 41 -27.68 13.86 7.95
C TRP A 41 -26.46 14.69 7.51
N ALA A 42 -26.67 15.98 7.23
CA ALA A 42 -25.57 16.89 6.86
C ALA A 42 -24.54 17.01 8.00
N ALA A 43 -24.98 17.23 9.24
CA ALA A 43 -24.11 17.33 10.40
C ALA A 43 -23.33 16.02 10.68
N LEU A 44 -23.91 14.86 10.36
CA LEU A 44 -23.23 13.57 10.48
C LEU A 44 -22.17 13.39 9.38
N GLN A 45 -22.43 13.86 8.16
CA GLN A 45 -21.46 13.83 7.07
C GLN A 45 -20.26 14.74 7.34
N GLU A 46 -20.49 15.95 7.84
CA GLU A 46 -19.45 16.91 8.20
C GLU A 46 -18.51 16.34 9.27
N ARG A 47 -19.07 15.85 10.39
CA ARG A 47 -18.29 15.20 11.45
C ARG A 47 -17.45 14.02 10.94
N ALA A 48 -17.96 13.26 9.99
CA ALA A 48 -17.21 12.17 9.39
C ALA A 48 -16.02 12.66 8.55
N ILE A 49 -16.17 13.77 7.83
CA ILE A 49 -15.10 14.41 7.05
C ILE A 49 -14.03 14.96 7.99
N GLU A 50 -14.44 15.72 9.02
CA GLU A 50 -13.53 16.29 10.03
C GLU A 50 -12.70 15.22 10.75
N ALA A 51 -13.34 14.08 11.06
CA ALA A 51 -12.66 12.93 11.66
C ALA A 51 -11.75 12.15 10.69
N GLY A 52 -11.60 12.60 9.43
CA GLY A 52 -10.79 11.94 8.40
C GLY A 52 -11.36 10.59 7.97
N ALA A 53 -12.63 10.31 8.26
CA ALA A 53 -13.23 9.02 7.98
C ALA A 53 -13.54 8.88 6.49
N SER A 54 -13.34 7.66 5.98
CA SER A 54 -13.57 7.38 4.56
C SER A 54 -15.06 7.31 4.17
N SER A 55 -15.96 7.19 5.16
CA SER A 55 -17.40 7.37 5.00
C SER A 55 -18.09 7.62 6.35
N THR A 56 -19.32 8.13 6.31
CA THR A 56 -20.20 8.32 7.48
C THR A 56 -20.42 7.02 8.26
N ALA A 57 -20.60 5.90 7.56
CA ALA A 57 -20.80 4.58 8.18
C ALA A 57 -19.54 4.05 8.90
N ILE A 58 -18.35 4.48 8.47
CA ILE A 58 -17.07 4.12 9.09
C ILE A 58 -16.85 4.97 10.33
N HIS A 59 -17.15 6.26 10.25
CA HIS A 59 -17.16 7.15 11.41
C HIS A 59 -18.13 6.68 12.50
N ALA A 60 -19.39 6.39 12.14
CA ALA A 60 -20.39 5.91 13.10
C ALA A 60 -19.98 4.58 13.75
N ARG A 61 -19.37 3.66 12.98
CA ARG A 61 -18.88 2.40 13.54
C ARG A 61 -17.73 2.61 14.53
N ALA A 62 -16.86 3.57 14.27
CA ALA A 62 -15.77 3.90 15.18
C ALA A 62 -16.27 4.45 16.52
N LEU A 63 -17.40 5.18 16.52
CA LEU A 63 -18.02 5.71 17.73
C LEU A 63 -18.85 4.66 18.48
N LEU A 64 -19.61 3.84 17.76
CA LEU A 64 -20.59 2.91 18.36
C LEU A 64 -19.99 1.59 18.82
N LEU A 65 -18.83 1.18 18.29
CA LEU A 65 -18.20 -0.10 18.60
C LEU A 65 -16.83 0.06 19.27
N PRO A 66 -16.40 -0.91 20.10
CA PRO A 66 -15.09 -0.85 20.75
C PRO A 66 -13.92 -0.80 19.77
N SER A 67 -12.82 -0.19 20.20
CA SER A 67 -11.62 0.12 19.40
C SER A 67 -10.96 -1.09 18.71
N ASN A 68 -11.17 -2.31 19.25
CA ASN A 68 -10.67 -3.56 18.69
C ASN A 68 -11.26 -3.92 17.32
N HIS A 69 -12.37 -3.29 16.90
CA HIS A 69 -12.93 -3.43 15.56
C HIS A 69 -12.39 -2.42 14.53
N GLN A 70 -11.49 -1.52 14.94
CA GLN A 70 -10.94 -0.42 14.12
C GLN A 70 -9.58 -0.76 13.49
N ALA A 71 -9.25 -2.05 13.34
CA ALA A 71 -7.89 -2.57 13.17
C ALA A 71 -7.09 -2.12 11.92
N ASN A 72 -7.53 -1.16 11.12
CA ASN A 72 -6.64 -0.32 10.32
C ASN A 72 -7.37 0.98 10.00
N LYS A 73 -6.95 2.05 10.66
CA LYS A 73 -7.31 3.42 10.32
C LYS A 73 -6.36 3.96 9.24
N GLU A 74 -6.10 3.21 8.17
CA GLU A 74 -5.43 3.84 7.03
C GLU A 74 -6.44 4.87 6.48
N THR A 75 -6.12 6.15 6.59
CA THR A 75 -7.01 7.20 6.09
C THR A 75 -7.06 7.15 4.55
N LYS A 76 -8.10 7.70 3.91
CA LYS A 76 -8.14 7.79 2.43
C LYS A 76 -6.89 8.48 1.87
N VAL A 77 -6.35 9.45 2.61
CA VAL A 77 -5.16 10.21 2.25
C VAL A 77 -3.92 9.33 2.29
N GLU A 78 -3.71 8.60 3.40
CA GLU A 78 -2.60 7.64 3.53
C GLU A 78 -2.65 6.57 2.45
N HIS A 79 -3.83 6.03 2.17
CA HIS A 79 -4.01 5.03 1.14
C HIS A 79 -3.64 5.55 -0.26
N LYS A 80 -4.08 6.78 -0.60
CA LYS A 80 -3.74 7.42 -1.88
C LYS A 80 -2.24 7.66 -1.99
N LEU A 81 -1.60 8.16 -0.93
CA LEU A 81 -0.15 8.37 -0.89
C LEU A 81 0.61 7.05 -1.09
N ARG A 82 0.17 5.98 -0.43
CA ARG A 82 0.74 4.64 -0.56
C ARG A 82 0.63 4.12 -2.00
N LEU A 83 -0.51 4.30 -2.66
CA LEU A 83 -0.68 3.90 -4.05
C LEU A 83 0.21 4.72 -5.00
N GLN A 84 0.35 6.02 -4.77
CA GLN A 84 1.25 6.87 -5.55
C GLN A 84 2.72 6.44 -5.39
N LEU A 85 3.14 6.13 -4.16
CA LEU A 85 4.49 5.60 -3.88
C LEU A 85 4.72 4.24 -4.56
N LEU A 86 3.72 3.35 -4.52
CA LEU A 86 3.83 2.05 -5.18
C LEU A 86 3.94 2.20 -6.70
N ALA A 87 3.17 3.13 -7.29
CA ALA A 87 3.23 3.43 -8.72
C ALA A 87 4.59 4.03 -9.13
N SER A 88 5.16 4.92 -8.32
CA SER A 88 6.48 5.51 -8.61
C SER A 88 7.59 4.44 -8.51
N LEU A 89 7.56 3.59 -7.48
CA LEU A 89 8.47 2.45 -7.36
C LEU A 89 8.33 1.47 -8.54
N GLY A 90 7.11 1.19 -8.98
CA GLY A 90 6.85 0.34 -10.16
C GLY A 90 7.46 0.93 -11.44
N LYS A 91 7.38 2.26 -11.63
CA LYS A 91 8.05 2.95 -12.74
C LYS A 91 9.57 2.83 -12.65
N ILE A 92 10.15 3.03 -11.47
CA ILE A 92 11.59 2.87 -11.24
C ILE A 92 12.03 1.44 -11.60
N GLY A 93 11.33 0.42 -11.08
CA GLY A 93 11.61 -0.98 -11.38
C GLY A 93 11.50 -1.31 -12.88
N SER A 94 10.49 -0.75 -13.57
CA SER A 94 10.36 -0.90 -15.02
C SER A 94 11.54 -0.30 -15.77
N ASN A 95 11.98 0.90 -15.39
CA ASN A 95 13.13 1.57 -16.00
C ASN A 95 14.41 0.75 -15.78
N ILE A 96 14.63 0.25 -14.56
CA ILE A 96 15.77 -0.64 -14.25
C ILE A 96 15.74 -1.89 -15.14
N ASN A 97 14.58 -2.52 -15.28
CA ASN A 97 14.42 -3.70 -16.13
C ASN A 97 14.64 -3.37 -17.62
N GLN A 98 14.27 -2.18 -18.08
CA GLN A 98 14.56 -1.73 -19.45
C GLN A 98 16.06 -1.52 -19.67
N ILE A 99 16.77 -0.90 -18.72
CA ILE A 99 18.23 -0.73 -18.75
C ILE A 99 18.91 -2.10 -18.78
N ALA A 100 18.54 -3.00 -17.86
CA ALA A 100 19.08 -4.36 -17.81
C ALA A 100 18.85 -5.11 -19.13
N ARG A 101 17.65 -5.01 -19.72
CA ARG A 101 17.36 -5.61 -21.02
C ARG A 101 18.12 -4.95 -22.16
N ALA A 102 18.33 -3.64 -22.14
CA ALA A 102 19.11 -2.93 -23.15
C ALA A 102 20.59 -3.37 -23.09
N LEU A 103 21.17 -3.42 -21.89
CA LEU A 103 22.52 -3.94 -21.65
C LEU A 103 22.65 -5.39 -22.12
N ASN A 104 21.72 -6.26 -21.73
CA ASN A 104 21.73 -7.67 -22.14
C ASN A 104 21.54 -7.85 -23.67
N ARG A 105 20.69 -7.04 -24.30
CA ARG A 105 20.45 -7.10 -25.76
C ARG A 105 21.61 -6.54 -26.56
N MET A 106 22.28 -5.51 -26.05
CA MET A 106 23.44 -4.95 -26.71
C MET A 106 24.51 -6.03 -26.89
N LYS A 107 24.60 -7.06 -26.02
CA LYS A 107 25.66 -8.09 -26.08
C LYS A 107 27.07 -7.47 -26.23
N VAL A 108 27.18 -6.18 -25.94
CA VAL A 108 28.40 -5.44 -26.08
C VAL A 108 29.02 -5.56 -24.71
N TRP A 109 29.72 -6.66 -24.48
CA TRP A 109 30.79 -6.68 -23.49
C TRP A 109 32.03 -6.15 -24.20
N ASN A 110 32.08 -4.83 -24.37
CA ASN A 110 33.25 -4.14 -24.90
C ASN A 110 33.98 -3.42 -23.76
N SER A 111 35.17 -2.94 -24.04
CA SER A 111 36.00 -2.22 -23.06
C SER A 111 35.27 -1.07 -22.37
N THR A 112 34.35 -0.38 -23.07
CA THR A 112 33.54 0.71 -22.51
C THR A 112 32.54 0.23 -21.47
N THR A 113 31.78 -0.82 -21.76
CA THR A 113 30.78 -1.38 -20.83
C THR A 113 31.42 -2.07 -19.63
N GLN A 114 32.57 -2.71 -19.83
CA GLN A 114 33.39 -3.22 -18.74
C GLN A 114 33.91 -2.08 -17.85
N GLY A 115 34.43 -0.99 -18.42
CA GLY A 115 34.86 0.18 -17.65
C GLY A 115 33.71 0.85 -16.88
N MET A 116 32.51 0.96 -17.48
CA MET A 116 31.33 1.49 -16.78
C MET A 116 30.90 0.59 -15.61
N PHE A 117 31.01 -0.73 -15.75
CA PHE A 117 30.71 -1.67 -14.67
C PHE A 117 31.73 -1.59 -13.54
N GLU A 118 33.02 -1.46 -13.86
CA GLU A 118 34.09 -1.25 -12.89
C GLU A 118 33.89 0.04 -12.08
N GLU A 119 33.51 1.15 -12.73
CA GLU A 119 33.20 2.42 -12.04
C GLU A 119 31.96 2.31 -11.14
N LEU A 120 30.89 1.63 -11.59
CA LEU A 120 29.71 1.38 -10.74
C LEU A 120 30.05 0.54 -9.51
N THR A 121 30.97 -0.42 -9.64
CA THR A 121 31.45 -1.25 -8.53
C THR A 121 32.23 -0.42 -7.52
N LYS A 122 33.12 0.48 -7.97
CA LYS A 122 33.84 1.42 -7.10
C LYS A 122 32.89 2.33 -6.31
N ILE A 123 31.82 2.83 -6.96
CA ILE A 123 30.81 3.66 -6.30
C ILE A 123 30.07 2.83 -5.23
N GLN A 124 29.69 1.59 -5.54
CA GLN A 124 29.04 0.70 -4.58
C GLN A 124 29.95 0.43 -3.37
N ASP A 125 31.23 0.17 -3.58
CA ASP A 125 32.20 -0.07 -2.50
C ASP A 125 32.44 1.19 -1.66
N GLY A 126 32.53 2.36 -2.29
CA GLY A 126 32.63 3.64 -1.60
C GLY A 126 31.40 3.91 -0.72
N VAL A 127 30.19 3.71 -1.25
CA VAL A 127 28.95 3.86 -0.49
C VAL A 127 28.87 2.84 0.66
N SER A 128 29.29 1.59 0.43
CA SER A 128 29.31 0.56 1.46
C SER A 128 30.29 0.90 2.57
N THR A 129 31.48 1.39 2.23
CA THR A 129 32.50 1.85 3.17
C THR A 129 32.00 3.02 4.01
N ILE A 130 31.37 4.03 3.38
CA ILE A 130 30.75 5.15 4.08
C ILE A 130 29.67 4.65 5.04
N THR A 131 28.86 3.69 4.61
CA THR A 131 27.77 3.12 5.43
C THR A 131 28.34 2.35 6.64
N THR A 132 29.45 1.64 6.48
CA THR A 132 30.15 0.94 7.57
C THR A 132 30.76 1.94 8.56
N ILE A 133 31.47 2.96 8.08
CA ILE A 133 32.05 4.02 8.92
C ILE A 133 30.96 4.76 9.72
N PHE A 134 29.80 5.03 9.11
CA PHE A 134 28.67 5.64 9.80
C PHE A 134 27.97 4.69 10.80
N LYS A 135 28.03 3.38 10.59
CA LYS A 135 27.53 2.39 11.56
C LYS A 135 28.46 2.23 12.76
N GLU A 136 29.76 2.35 12.57
CA GLU A 136 30.78 2.21 13.64
C GLU A 136 30.91 3.47 14.53
N ARG A 137 30.44 4.63 14.05
CA ARG A 137 30.39 5.88 14.83
C ARG A 137 29.15 6.04 15.72
N LYS A 138 28.40 4.97 15.94
CA LYS A 138 27.19 4.92 16.79
C LYS A 138 27.41 3.96 17.95
#